data_AF-A0A9R0CYL3-F1
#
_entry.id   AF-A0A9R0CYL3-F1
#
_cell.length_a   1.000
_cell.length_b   1.000
_cell.length_c   1.000
_cell.angle_alpha   90.00
_cell.angle_beta   90.00
_cell.angle_gamma   90.00
#
_symmetry.space_group_name_H-M   'P 1'
#
loop_
_entity.id
_entity.type
_entity.pdbx_description
1 polymer ?
#
loop_
_entity_poly.entity_id
_entity_poly.type
_entity_poly.pdbx_seq_one_letter_code
_entity_poly.pdbx_strand_id
1 'polypeptide(L)'
;MTDIKSLIKKRASIKAKLTLFSTYLNVVKSCEKLSETQLIEIEQRLNAFESLYEKYDTLQIHLEEAVDEPSEQYAERETFENLYYALVASARQLVGSARKHLTGDSASERS
;
A
#
# COMPACT_ATOMS: atom_id res chain seq x y z
N MET A 1 -23.90 -11.13 -17.50
CA MET A 1 -23.80 -11.72 -16.15
C MET A 1 -22.42 -11.42 -15.62
N THR A 2 -22.34 -10.73 -14.48
CA THR A 2 -21.07 -10.45 -13.79
C THR A 2 -20.51 -11.76 -13.21
N ASP A 3 -19.31 -12.15 -13.60
CA ASP A 3 -18.65 -13.33 -13.02
C ASP A 3 -18.03 -12.98 -11.66
N ILE A 4 -18.84 -13.10 -10.60
CA ILE A 4 -18.45 -12.85 -9.21
C ILE A 4 -17.19 -13.65 -8.83
N LYS A 5 -17.04 -14.90 -9.31
CA LYS A 5 -15.86 -15.71 -9.00
C LYS A 5 -14.59 -15.10 -9.58
N SER A 6 -14.67 -14.57 -10.79
CA SER A 6 -13.56 -13.84 -11.42
C SER A 6 -13.24 -12.54 -10.66
N LEU A 7 -14.25 -11.78 -10.23
CA LEU A 7 -14.05 -10.57 -9.44
C LEU A 7 -13.39 -10.86 -8.08
N ILE A 8 -13.85 -11.89 -7.37
CA ILE A 8 -13.24 -12.35 -6.10
C ILE A 8 -11.77 -12.73 -6.30
N LYS A 9 -11.45 -13.46 -7.38
CA LYS A 9 -10.05 -13.81 -7.70
C LYS A 9 -9.19 -12.57 -7.94
N LYS A 10 -9.70 -11.58 -8.68
CA LYS A 10 -9.00 -10.30 -8.89
C LYS A 10 -8.79 -9.57 -7.56
N ARG A 11 -9.78 -9.58 -6.66
CA ARG A 11 -9.68 -8.95 -5.33
C ARG A 11 -8.60 -9.63 -4.50
N ALA A 12 -8.55 -10.96 -4.51
CA ALA A 12 -7.51 -11.73 -3.85
C ALA A 12 -6.10 -11.38 -4.39
N SER A 13 -5.95 -11.22 -5.71
CA SER A 13 -4.67 -10.79 -6.30
C SER A 13 -4.25 -9.38 -5.87
N ILE A 14 -5.20 -8.45 -5.70
CA ILE A 14 -4.92 -7.11 -5.17
C ILE A 14 -4.53 -7.19 -3.69
N LYS A 15 -5.27 -7.95 -2.86
CA LYS A 15 -4.93 -8.19 -1.45
C LYS A 15 -3.54 -8.80 -1.27
N ALA A 16 -3.13 -9.72 -2.15
CA ALA A 16 -1.78 -10.28 -2.13
C ALA A 16 -0.70 -9.21 -2.33
N LYS A 17 -0.96 -8.16 -3.14
CA LYS A 17 -0.04 -7.04 -3.28
C LYS A 17 0.10 -6.27 -1.96
N LEU A 18 -0.99 -6.01 -1.23
CA LEU A 18 -0.96 -5.39 0.12
C LEU A 18 -0.09 -6.19 1.07
N THR A 19 -0.22 -7.52 1.06
CA THR A 19 0.63 -8.40 1.87
C THR A 19 2.10 -8.23 1.51
N LEU A 20 2.45 -8.28 0.22
CA LEU A 20 3.84 -8.13 -0.23
C LEU A 20 4.43 -6.76 0.14
N PHE A 21 3.64 -5.69 0.05
CA PHE A 21 4.10 -4.36 0.45
C PHE A 21 4.28 -4.24 1.96
N SER A 22 3.35 -4.80 2.74
CA SER A 22 3.48 -4.91 4.19
C SER A 22 4.77 -5.65 4.60
N THR A 23 5.03 -6.81 3.98
CA THR A 23 6.27 -7.57 4.20
C THR A 23 7.51 -6.73 3.89
N TYR A 24 7.50 -6.02 2.75
CA TYR A 24 8.61 -5.13 2.38
C TYR A 24 8.82 -4.01 3.40
N LEU A 25 7.76 -3.29 3.78
CA LEU A 25 7.86 -2.22 4.77
C LEU A 25 8.34 -2.72 6.13
N ASN A 26 7.97 -3.93 6.55
CA ASN A 26 8.46 -4.52 7.80
C ASN A 26 9.97 -4.78 7.78
N VAL A 27 10.51 -5.24 6.64
CA VAL A 27 11.97 -5.39 6.46
C VAL A 27 12.64 -4.02 6.53
N VAL A 28 12.14 -3.05 5.78
CA VAL A 28 12.69 -1.68 5.73
C VAL A 28 12.66 -1.00 7.11
N LYS A 29 11.58 -1.17 7.88
CA LYS A 29 11.46 -0.63 9.25
C LYS A 29 12.48 -1.21 10.23
N SER A 30 12.96 -2.42 9.98
CA SER A 30 14.00 -3.04 10.81
C SER A 30 15.41 -2.54 10.49
N CYS A 31 15.59 -1.78 9.40
CA CYS A 31 16.86 -1.15 9.09
C CYS A 31 17.08 0.10 9.95
N GLU A 32 18.27 0.26 10.53
CA GLU A 32 18.65 1.45 11.31
C GLU A 32 18.68 2.72 10.43
N LYS A 33 19.21 2.59 9.21
CA LYS A 33 19.25 3.66 8.21
C LYS A 33 18.88 3.11 6.83
N LEU A 34 18.08 3.87 6.09
CA LEU A 34 17.72 3.52 4.73
C LEU A 34 18.79 4.01 3.75
N SER A 35 19.18 3.14 2.82
CA SER A 35 20.00 3.55 1.68
C SER A 35 19.17 4.38 0.68
N GLU A 36 19.85 5.14 -0.17
CA GLU A 36 19.20 5.88 -1.26
C GLU A 36 18.41 4.94 -2.19
N THR A 37 18.94 3.77 -2.50
CA THR A 37 18.24 2.75 -3.29
C THR A 37 16.95 2.29 -2.61
N GLN A 38 16.98 2.01 -1.30
CA GLN A 38 15.77 1.62 -0.56
C GLN A 38 14.74 2.75 -0.52
N LEU A 39 15.19 4.00 -0.40
CA LEU A 39 14.32 5.16 -0.45
C LEU A 39 13.59 5.24 -1.80
N ILE A 40 14.34 5.14 -2.91
CA ILE A 40 13.78 5.15 -4.27
C ILE A 40 12.80 3.98 -4.45
N GLU A 41 13.13 2.78 -3.97
CA GLU A 41 12.23 1.62 -4.05
C GLU A 41 10.91 1.83 -3.29
N ILE A 42 10.96 2.39 -2.07
CA ILE A 42 9.76 2.69 -1.29
C ILE A 42 8.88 3.68 -2.05
N GLU A 43 9.46 4.72 -2.63
CA GLU A 43 8.73 5.73 -3.40
C GLU A 43 8.06 5.12 -4.63
N GLN A 44 8.77 4.27 -5.38
CA GLN A 44 8.20 3.58 -6.54
C GLN A 44 7.05 2.64 -6.13
N ARG A 45 7.23 1.87 -5.04
CA ARG A 45 6.19 0.98 -4.52
C ARG A 45 4.98 1.76 -4.00
N LEU A 46 5.20 2.89 -3.34
CA LEU A 46 4.15 3.78 -2.85
C LEU A 46 3.33 4.33 -4.01
N ASN A 47 3.97 4.88 -5.05
CA ASN A 47 3.28 5.37 -6.25
C ASN A 47 2.43 4.29 -6.92
N ALA A 48 2.99 3.07 -7.04
CA ALA A 48 2.25 1.93 -7.57
C ALA A 48 1.04 1.56 -6.69
N PHE A 49 1.18 1.66 -5.36
CA PHE A 49 0.10 1.42 -4.40
C PHE A 49 -0.99 2.46 -4.46
N GLU A 50 -0.64 3.73 -4.60
CA GLU A 50 -1.62 4.81 -4.73
C GLU A 50 -2.53 4.58 -5.95
N SER A 51 -1.96 4.14 -7.07
CA SER A 51 -2.74 3.73 -8.26
C SER A 51 -3.52 2.41 -8.09
N LEU A 52 -3.19 1.60 -7.09
CA LEU A 52 -3.83 0.30 -6.85
C LEU A 52 -5.20 0.49 -6.20
N TYR A 53 -5.38 1.55 -5.41
CA TYR A 53 -6.64 1.83 -4.72
C TYR A 53 -7.80 2.01 -5.70
N GLU A 54 -7.65 2.83 -6.74
CA GLU A 54 -8.71 3.03 -7.74
C GLU A 54 -9.14 1.73 -8.42
N LYS A 55 -8.16 0.82 -8.68
CA LYS A 55 -8.43 -0.51 -9.25
C LYS A 55 -9.20 -1.41 -8.28
N TYR A 56 -8.87 -1.32 -6.99
CA TYR A 56 -9.61 -2.03 -5.95
C TYR A 56 -11.02 -1.47 -5.81
N ASP A 57 -11.16 -0.15 -5.71
CA ASP A 57 -12.44 0.53 -5.49
C ASP A 57 -13.44 0.19 -6.60
N THR A 58 -13.02 0.33 -7.86
CA THR A 58 -13.83 -0.06 -9.02
C THR A 58 -14.24 -1.54 -8.97
N LEU A 59 -13.32 -2.43 -8.62
CA LEU A 59 -13.60 -3.86 -8.52
C LEU A 59 -14.57 -4.19 -7.39
N GLN A 60 -14.44 -3.49 -6.27
CA GLN A 60 -15.19 -3.70 -5.05
C GLN A 60 -16.63 -3.17 -5.20
N ILE A 61 -16.82 -2.04 -5.90
CA ILE A 61 -18.16 -1.56 -6.31
C ILE A 61 -18.88 -2.63 -7.15
N HIS A 62 -18.20 -3.20 -8.16
CA HIS A 62 -18.82 -4.26 -8.96
C HIS A 62 -19.17 -5.53 -8.16
N LEU A 63 -18.46 -5.82 -7.06
CA LEU A 63 -18.81 -6.93 -6.15
C LEU A 63 -20.02 -6.59 -5.28
N GLU A 64 -20.09 -5.35 -4.79
CA GLU A 64 -21.20 -4.83 -3.99
C GLU A 64 -22.50 -4.80 -4.80
N GLU A 65 -22.45 -4.40 -6.07
CA GLU A 65 -23.59 -4.37 -6.98
C GLU A 65 -24.02 -5.75 -7.50
N ALA A 66 -23.17 -6.77 -7.39
CA ALA A 66 -23.44 -8.10 -7.93
C ALA A 66 -24.18 -9.03 -6.95
N VAL A 67 -24.47 -8.57 -5.74
CA VAL A 67 -25.15 -9.35 -4.68
C VAL A 67 -26.34 -8.58 -4.13
N ASP A 68 -27.38 -9.30 -3.70
CA ASP A 68 -28.58 -8.66 -3.12
C ASP A 68 -28.30 -8.11 -1.70
N GLU A 69 -27.41 -8.76 -0.96
CA GLU A 69 -27.02 -8.39 0.40
C GLU A 69 -25.50 -8.11 0.45
N PRO A 70 -25.07 -6.83 0.38
CA PRO A 70 -23.67 -6.46 0.23
C PRO A 70 -22.88 -6.32 1.54
N SER A 71 -23.46 -6.62 2.71
CA SER A 71 -22.77 -6.45 4.01
C SER A 71 -21.39 -7.12 4.10
N GLU A 72 -21.23 -8.34 3.58
CA GLU A 72 -19.91 -9.00 3.53
C GLU A 72 -18.92 -8.25 2.62
N GLN A 73 -19.41 -7.64 1.53
CA GLN A 73 -18.56 -6.86 0.64
C GLN A 73 -18.11 -5.57 1.32
N TYR A 74 -19.00 -4.88 2.06
CA TYR A 74 -18.62 -3.71 2.85
C TYR A 74 -17.59 -4.03 3.94
N ALA A 75 -17.73 -5.17 4.63
CA ALA A 75 -16.74 -5.61 5.62
C ALA A 75 -15.37 -5.91 4.98
N GLU A 76 -15.36 -6.51 3.78
CA GLU A 76 -14.14 -6.71 2.99
C GLU A 76 -13.49 -5.39 2.57
N ARG A 77 -14.30 -4.39 2.20
CA ARG A 77 -13.84 -3.02 1.89
C ARG A 77 -13.18 -2.38 3.09
N GLU A 78 -13.85 -2.34 4.23
CA GLU A 78 -13.31 -1.76 5.46
C GLU A 78 -11.97 -2.41 5.85
N THR A 79 -11.90 -3.74 5.80
CA THR A 79 -10.67 -4.50 6.11
C THR A 79 -9.53 -4.13 5.16
N PHE A 80 -9.83 -4.04 3.85
CA PHE A 80 -8.84 -3.67 2.85
C PHE A 80 -8.34 -2.23 3.05
N GLU A 81 -9.26 -1.28 3.22
CA GLU A 81 -8.95 0.14 3.33
C GLU A 81 -8.14 0.45 4.59
N ASN A 82 -8.49 -0.15 5.72
CA ASN A 82 -7.73 -0.03 6.95
C ASN A 82 -6.27 -0.46 6.77
N LEU A 83 -6.04 -1.60 6.11
CA LEU A 83 -4.68 -2.07 5.82
C LEU A 83 -3.98 -1.17 4.80
N TYR A 84 -4.65 -0.82 3.71
CA TYR A 84 -4.10 0.02 2.65
C TYR A 84 -3.62 1.38 3.19
N TYR A 85 -4.49 2.11 3.90
CA TYR A 85 -4.15 3.42 4.43
C TYR A 85 -3.06 3.36 5.48
N ALA A 86 -3.04 2.33 6.34
CA ALA A 86 -1.96 2.12 7.30
C ALA A 86 -0.60 1.92 6.60
N LEU A 87 -0.57 1.14 5.51
CA LEU A 87 0.66 0.91 4.73
C LEU A 87 1.13 2.18 4.00
N VAL A 88 0.21 2.91 3.37
CA VAL A 88 0.52 4.18 2.68
C VAL A 88 1.07 5.22 3.66
N ALA A 89 0.40 5.41 4.80
CA ALA A 89 0.86 6.33 5.84
C ALA A 89 2.26 5.95 6.34
N SER A 90 2.46 4.65 6.60
CA SER A 90 3.75 4.14 7.06
C SER A 90 4.87 4.35 6.03
N ALA A 91 4.60 4.14 4.74
CA ALA A 91 5.59 4.35 3.69
C ALA A 91 5.95 5.84 3.54
N ARG A 92 4.94 6.72 3.55
CA ARG A 92 5.14 8.17 3.49
C ARG A 92 5.97 8.67 4.67
N GLN A 93 5.72 8.15 5.87
CA GLN A 93 6.51 8.49 7.05
C GLN A 93 7.98 8.05 6.90
N LEU A 94 8.23 6.83 6.42
CA LEU A 94 9.60 6.34 6.19
C LEU A 94 10.36 7.21 5.17
N VAL A 95 9.71 7.54 4.06
CA VAL A 95 10.27 8.44 3.03
C VAL A 95 10.59 9.81 3.62
N GLY A 96 9.65 10.40 4.35
CA GLY A 96 9.82 11.71 4.98
C GLY A 96 10.95 11.75 6.00
N SER A 97 11.06 10.72 6.85
CA SER A 97 12.14 10.60 7.83
C SER A 97 13.50 10.40 7.16
N ALA A 98 13.61 9.48 6.20
CA ALA A 98 14.87 9.20 5.52
C ALA A 98 15.41 10.42 4.76
N ARG A 99 14.54 11.18 4.08
CA ARG A 99 14.93 12.42 3.39
C ARG A 99 15.49 13.47 4.36
N LYS A 100 14.88 13.65 5.54
CA LYS A 100 15.38 14.57 6.57
C LYS A 100 16.79 14.20 7.03
N HIS A 101 17.06 12.91 7.24
CA HIS A 101 18.39 12.42 7.64
C HIS A 101 19.45 12.68 6.55
N LEU A 102 19.13 12.44 5.26
CA LEU A 102 20.06 12.71 4.16
C LEU A 102 20.42 14.21 4.05
N THR A 103 19.44 15.09 4.25
CA THR A 103 19.68 16.54 4.23
C THR A 103 20.43 17.05 5.47
N GLY A 104 20.27 16.38 6.62
CA GLY A 104 20.93 16.74 7.88
C GLY A 104 22.40 16.32 7.94
N ASP A 105 22.73 15.11 7.49
CA ASP A 105 24.13 14.62 7.43
C ASP A 105 24.99 15.49 6.51
N SER A 106 24.43 15.91 5.37
CA SER A 106 25.14 16.74 4.38
C SER A 106 25.57 18.12 4.93
N ALA A 107 24.90 18.63 5.97
CA ALA A 107 25.21 19.91 6.59
C ALA A 107 26.28 19.79 7.70
N SER A 108 26.37 18.63 8.37
CA SER A 108 27.29 18.42 9.48
C SER A 108 28.71 18.03 9.04
N GLU A 109 28.89 17.53 7.81
CA GLU A 109 30.22 17.16 7.26
C GLU A 109 30.99 18.35 6.65
N ARG A 110 30.44 19.58 6.67
CA ARG A 110 31.06 20.79 6.11
C ARG A 110 31.55 21.80 7.16
N SER A 111 31.59 21.42 8.44
CA SER A 111 32.06 22.28 9.55
C SER A 111 33.43 21.89 10.06
#